data_AF-A0A945K4M6-F1
#
_entry.id   AF-A0A945K4M6-F1
#
_cell.length_a   1.000
_cell.length_b   1.000
_cell.length_c   1.000
_cell.angle_alpha   90.00
_cell.angle_beta   90.00
_cell.angle_gamma   90.00
#
_symmetry.space_group_name_H-M   'P 1'
#
loop_
_entity.id
_entity.type
_entity.pdbx_description
1 polymer ?
#
loop_
_entity_poly.entity_id
_entity_poly.type
_entity_poly.pdbx_seq_one_letter_code
_entity_poly.pdbx_strand_id
1 'polypeptide(L)'
;MIQRVQSLFFFFSAICSITIVYTFPVLQNETTSYLLRENFADVRLFVFLSAGLSIFAIFQFKNRKVQQLIASIARLMITIAFFLIVFLHRDDEVFGIGMILLIIPFIALIAANFFINKDEKLVKSADRIR
;
A
#
# COMPACT_ATOMS: atom_id res chain seq x y z
N MET A 1 16.08 0.20 -19.71
CA MET A 1 15.56 1.58 -19.57
C MET A 1 15.61 1.94 -18.10
N ILE A 2 16.40 2.98 -17.81
CA ILE A 2 16.94 3.38 -16.51
C ILE A 2 15.88 3.51 -15.42
N GLN A 3 16.23 2.90 -14.27
CA GLN A 3 15.57 2.83 -12.96
C GLN A 3 14.35 3.73 -12.81
N ARG A 4 13.15 3.15 -12.97
CA ARG A 4 11.91 3.91 -12.79
C ARG A 4 11.68 4.13 -11.31
N VAL A 5 11.75 5.38 -10.88
CA VAL A 5 11.53 5.79 -9.48
C VAL A 5 10.23 5.20 -8.90
N GLN A 6 9.21 4.96 -9.72
CA GLN A 6 7.97 4.28 -9.30
C GLN A 6 8.19 2.88 -8.67
N SER A 7 9.14 2.07 -9.16
CA SER A 7 9.39 0.74 -8.57
C SER A 7 9.99 0.83 -7.17
N LEU A 8 10.74 1.90 -6.88
CA LEU A 8 11.25 2.17 -5.53
C LEU A 8 10.09 2.42 -4.55
N PHE A 9 9.08 3.18 -4.98
CA PHE A 9 7.89 3.45 -4.16
C PHE A 9 7.03 2.20 -3.94
N PHE A 10 6.86 1.34 -4.95
CA PHE A 10 6.19 0.05 -4.75
C PHE A 10 6.94 -0.87 -3.80
N PHE A 11 8.27 -0.95 -3.94
CA PHE A 11 9.10 -1.76 -3.06
C PHE A 11 9.05 -1.25 -1.62
N PHE A 12 9.17 0.07 -1.44
CA PHE A 12 9.04 0.72 -0.15
C PHE A 12 7.67 0.46 0.48
N SER A 13 6.58 0.61 -0.29
CA SER A 13 5.22 0.28 0.17
C SER A 13 5.12 -1.17 0.65
N ALA A 14 5.66 -2.13 -0.10
CA ALA A 14 5.61 -3.55 0.27
C ALA A 14 6.36 -3.83 1.58
N ILE A 15 7.57 -3.29 1.74
CA ILE A 15 8.36 -3.43 2.98
C ILE A 15 7.64 -2.81 4.16
N CYS A 16 7.10 -1.59 4.01
CA CYS A 16 6.36 -0.92 5.08
C CYS A 16 5.13 -1.75 5.48
N SER A 17 4.33 -2.21 4.52
CA SER A 17 3.15 -3.05 4.79
C SER A 17 3.51 -4.32 5.56
N ILE A 18 4.58 -5.03 5.17
CA ILE A 18 5.03 -6.24 5.87
C ILE A 18 5.50 -5.89 7.28
N THR A 19 6.34 -4.85 7.43
CA THR A 19 6.88 -4.42 8.73
C THR A 19 5.76 -4.05 9.70
N ILE A 20 4.72 -3.37 9.22
CA ILE A 20 3.55 -2.99 10.01
C ILE A 20 2.82 -4.22 10.56
N VAL A 21 2.61 -5.24 9.73
CA VAL A 21 1.89 -6.47 10.13
C VAL A 21 2.58 -7.19 11.30
N TYR A 22 3.92 -7.21 11.32
CA TYR A 22 4.68 -7.99 12.29
C TYR A 22 5.12 -7.21 13.54
N THR A 23 5.28 -5.88 13.44
CA THR A 23 5.99 -5.10 14.46
C THR A 23 5.07 -4.20 15.28
N PHE A 24 4.01 -3.65 14.67
CA PHE A 24 3.25 -2.56 15.28
C PHE A 24 1.81 -2.99 15.65
N PRO A 25 1.36 -2.71 16.89
CA PRO A 25 -0.01 -2.98 17.29
C PRO A 25 -0.96 -2.01 16.61
N VAL A 26 -2.08 -2.52 16.13
CA VAL A 26 -3.11 -1.76 15.42
C VAL A 26 -4.20 -1.29 16.36
N LEU A 27 -4.52 -2.10 17.36
CA LEU A 27 -5.41 -1.75 18.45
C LEU A 27 -4.72 -2.06 19.78
N GLN A 28 -5.11 -1.35 20.82
CA GLN A 28 -4.52 -1.49 22.15
C GLN A 28 -5.57 -1.17 23.22
N ASN A 29 -5.52 -1.94 24.31
CA ASN A 29 -6.19 -1.66 25.58
C ASN A 29 -5.14 -1.38 26.68
N GLU A 30 -5.60 -1.05 27.88
CA GLU A 30 -4.71 -0.72 29.01
C GLU A 30 -3.71 -1.84 29.35
N THR A 31 -4.06 -3.09 29.07
CA THR A 31 -3.29 -4.28 29.45
C THR A 31 -2.74 -5.09 28.26
N THR A 32 -3.30 -4.94 27.06
CA THR A 32 -2.99 -5.79 25.91
C THR A 32 -2.84 -4.98 24.63
N SER A 33 -1.87 -5.36 23.79
CA SER A 33 -1.65 -4.79 22.47
C SER A 33 -1.96 -5.83 21.39
N TYR A 34 -2.72 -5.44 20.38
CA TYR A 34 -3.22 -6.35 19.35
C TYR A 34 -2.46 -6.14 18.04
N LEU A 35 -1.66 -7.13 17.68
CA LEU A 35 -0.96 -7.21 16.42
C LEU A 35 -1.86 -7.79 15.31
N LEU A 36 -1.70 -7.28 14.09
CA LEU A 36 -2.31 -7.84 12.87
C LEU A 36 -1.98 -9.32 12.66
N ARG A 37 -0.77 -9.72 13.06
CA ARG A 37 -0.27 -11.09 12.91
C ARG A 37 -1.15 -12.13 13.60
N GLU A 38 -1.74 -11.78 14.74
CA GLU A 38 -2.36 -12.77 15.63
C GLU A 38 -3.88 -12.65 15.63
N ASN A 39 -4.42 -11.43 15.67
CA ASN A 39 -5.83 -11.23 16.00
C ASN A 39 -6.72 -10.94 14.78
N PHE A 40 -6.15 -10.45 13.67
CA PHE A 40 -6.93 -9.91 12.56
C PHE A 40 -6.58 -10.57 11.22
N ALA A 41 -7.10 -11.78 11.00
CA ALA A 41 -6.81 -12.56 9.79
C ALA A 41 -7.24 -11.84 8.50
N ASP A 42 -8.44 -11.26 8.47
CA ASP A 42 -8.98 -10.59 7.29
C ASP A 42 -8.20 -9.31 6.96
N VAL A 43 -7.94 -8.48 7.96
CA VAL A 43 -7.15 -7.25 7.80
C VAL A 43 -5.73 -7.58 7.30
N ARG A 44 -5.11 -8.61 7.89
CA ARG A 44 -3.79 -9.10 7.49
C ARG A 44 -3.78 -9.56 6.03
N LEU A 45 -4.82 -10.25 5.58
CA LEU A 45 -4.96 -10.69 4.18
C LEU A 45 -4.96 -9.49 3.24
N PHE A 46 -5.76 -8.46 3.51
CA PHE A 46 -5.82 -7.27 2.65
C PHE A 46 -4.48 -6.51 2.61
N VAL A 47 -3.79 -6.38 3.75
CA VAL A 47 -2.46 -5.74 3.78
C VAL A 47 -1.44 -6.56 2.98
N PHE A 48 -1.44 -7.89 3.09
CA PHE A 48 -0.57 -8.74 2.29
C PHE A 48 -0.91 -8.72 0.81
N LEU A 49 -2.19 -8.65 0.46
CA LEU A 49 -2.62 -8.53 -0.94
C LEU A 49 -2.13 -7.21 -1.54
N SER A 50 -2.17 -6.11 -0.77
CA SER A 50 -1.57 -4.83 -1.18
C SER A 50 -0.05 -4.95 -1.41
N ALA A 51 0.67 -5.59 -0.48
CA ALA A 51 2.11 -5.80 -0.60
C ALA A 51 2.46 -6.67 -1.81
N GLY A 52 1.73 -7.78 -2.03
CA GLY A 52 1.90 -8.68 -3.17
C GLY A 52 1.62 -7.99 -4.50
N LEU A 53 0.54 -7.20 -4.58
CA LEU A 53 0.24 -6.37 -5.75
C LEU A 53 1.33 -5.34 -6.01
N SER A 54 1.88 -4.72 -4.96
CA SER A 54 2.97 -3.74 -5.09
C SER A 54 4.23 -4.38 -5.67
N ILE A 55 4.60 -5.57 -5.19
CA ILE A 55 5.71 -6.36 -5.75
C ILE A 55 5.43 -6.75 -7.20
N PHE A 56 4.23 -7.23 -7.50
CA PHE A 56 3.82 -7.56 -8.87
C PHE A 56 3.89 -6.35 -9.81
N ALA A 57 3.53 -5.16 -9.33
CA ALA A 57 3.59 -3.91 -10.09
C ALA A 57 5.02 -3.55 -10.55
N ILE A 58 6.06 -3.97 -9.81
CA ILE A 58 7.46 -3.73 -10.16
C ILE A 58 7.80 -4.43 -11.48
N PHE A 59 7.30 -5.67 -11.68
CA PHE A 59 7.54 -6.45 -12.90
C PHE A 59 6.73 -5.94 -14.10
N GLN A 60 5.62 -5.23 -13.85
CA GLN A 60 4.76 -4.67 -14.90
C GLN A 60 5.25 -3.34 -15.48
N PHE A 61 6.55 -3.05 -15.38
CA PHE A 61 7.17 -1.80 -15.85
C PHE A 61 6.95 -1.53 -17.35
N LYS A 62 6.70 -2.57 -18.17
CA LYS A 62 6.41 -2.40 -19.60
C LYS A 62 5.08 -1.68 -19.84
N ASN A 63 4.06 -1.98 -19.03
CA ASN A 63 2.69 -1.52 -19.22
C ASN A 63 2.29 -0.49 -18.16
N ARG A 64 2.53 0.80 -18.44
CA ARG A 64 2.27 1.92 -17.51
C ARG A 64 0.83 1.97 -17.01
N LYS A 65 -0.15 1.79 -17.89
CA LYS A 65 -1.59 1.75 -17.54
C LYS A 65 -1.91 0.62 -16.56
N VAL A 66 -1.33 -0.57 -16.78
CA VAL A 66 -1.51 -1.72 -15.88
C VAL A 66 -0.87 -1.44 -14.53
N GLN A 67 0.32 -0.84 -14.51
CA GLN A 67 0.99 -0.46 -13.27
C GLN A 67 0.18 0.56 -12.44
N GLN A 68 -0.51 1.51 -13.10
CA GLN A 68 -1.42 2.45 -12.43
C GLN A 68 -2.67 1.79 -11.87
N LEU A 69 -3.23 0.82 -12.60
CA LEU A 69 -4.36 0.03 -12.14
C LEU A 69 -3.97 -0.78 -10.90
N ILE A 70 -2.83 -1.47 -10.96
CA ILE A 70 -2.31 -2.26 -9.83
C ILE A 70 -2.07 -1.36 -8.61
N ALA A 71 -1.45 -0.19 -8.77
CA ALA A 71 -1.27 0.76 -7.68
C ALA A 71 -2.59 1.22 -7.05
N SER A 72 -3.61 1.44 -7.88
CA SER A 72 -4.93 1.85 -7.42
C SER A 72 -5.64 0.72 -6.65
N ILE A 73 -5.53 -0.52 -7.12
CA ILE A 73 -6.07 -1.70 -6.43
C ILE A 73 -5.31 -1.95 -5.11
N ALA A 74 -3.98 -1.91 -5.13
CA ALA A 74 -3.16 -2.06 -3.93
C ALA A 74 -3.50 -1.01 -2.87
N ARG A 75 -3.74 0.23 -3.30
CA ARG A 75 -4.18 1.32 -2.41
C ARG A 75 -5.58 1.05 -1.85
N LEU A 76 -6.50 0.56 -2.67
CA LEU A 76 -7.84 0.17 -2.25
C LEU A 76 -7.78 -0.96 -1.20
N MET A 77 -6.86 -1.92 -1.33
CA MET A 77 -6.66 -2.96 -0.31
C MET A 77 -6.25 -2.38 1.05
N ILE A 78 -5.37 -1.38 1.09
CA ILE A 78 -5.00 -0.68 2.34
C ILE A 78 -6.21 0.06 2.91
N THR A 79 -7.00 0.71 2.06
CA THR A 79 -8.24 1.37 2.48
C THR A 79 -9.22 0.38 3.09
N ILE A 80 -9.46 -0.77 2.45
CA ILE A 80 -10.32 -1.83 3.03
C ILE A 80 -9.78 -2.29 4.38
N ALA A 81 -8.48 -2.57 4.48
CA ALA A 81 -7.86 -2.96 5.74
C ALA A 81 -8.10 -1.90 6.85
N PHE A 82 -7.94 -0.63 6.53
CA PHE A 82 -8.24 0.48 7.45
C PHE A 82 -9.72 0.50 7.88
N PHE A 83 -10.65 0.37 6.95
CA PHE A 83 -12.09 0.33 7.25
C PHE A 83 -12.44 -0.88 8.13
N LEU A 84 -11.87 -2.05 7.87
CA LEU A 84 -12.08 -3.24 8.69
C LEU A 84 -11.58 -3.02 10.13
N ILE A 85 -10.44 -2.36 10.32
CA ILE A 85 -9.95 -2.03 11.67
C ILE A 85 -10.94 -1.09 12.37
N VAL A 86 -11.35 -0.01 11.70
CA VAL A 86 -12.13 1.07 12.30
C VAL A 86 -13.58 0.69 12.58
N PHE A 87 -14.21 -0.09 11.70
CA PHE A 87 -15.65 -0.36 11.76
C PHE A 87 -16.00 -1.77 12.21
N LEU A 88 -15.11 -2.76 12.02
CA LEU A 88 -15.42 -4.15 12.34
C LEU A 88 -14.75 -4.64 13.63
N HIS A 89 -13.60 -4.05 14.01
CA HIS A 89 -12.80 -4.55 15.13
C HIS A 89 -12.64 -3.55 16.28
N ARG A 90 -13.22 -2.36 16.15
CA ARG A 90 -13.08 -1.26 17.12
C ARG A 90 -14.18 -1.34 18.19
N ASP A 91 -14.31 -2.49 18.84
CA ASP A 91 -15.28 -2.70 19.92
C ASP A 91 -14.68 -2.20 21.26
N ASP A 92 -14.50 -0.88 21.36
CA ASP A 92 -13.95 -0.12 22.52
C ASP A 92 -12.42 -0.04 22.65
N GLU A 93 -11.67 -0.63 21.72
CA GLU A 93 -10.20 -0.55 21.72
C GLU A 93 -9.66 0.79 21.21
N VAL A 94 -8.55 1.24 21.80
CA VAL A 94 -7.86 2.46 21.37
C VAL A 94 -6.99 2.16 20.15
N PHE A 95 -6.91 3.11 19.23
CA PHE A 95 -6.07 2.99 18.06
C PHE A 95 -4.59 2.94 18.41
N GLY A 96 -3.95 1.82 18.03
CA GLY A 96 -2.52 1.64 18.14
C GLY A 96 -1.76 2.37 17.04
N ILE A 97 -0.46 2.56 17.25
CA ILE A 97 0.41 3.28 16.32
C ILE A 97 0.42 2.62 14.93
N GLY A 98 0.28 1.29 14.86
CA GLY A 98 0.24 0.54 13.61
C GLY A 98 -0.89 0.96 12.68
N MET A 99 -2.02 1.42 13.21
CA MET A 99 -3.11 1.95 12.40
C MET A 99 -2.70 3.26 11.70
N ILE A 100 -2.05 4.17 12.43
CA ILE A 100 -1.54 5.43 11.89
C ILE A 100 -0.46 5.15 10.83
N LEU A 101 0.42 4.17 11.08
CA LEU A 101 1.49 3.79 10.14
C LEU A 101 0.96 3.28 8.80
N LEU A 102 -0.28 2.79 8.68
CA LEU A 102 -0.87 2.38 7.39
C LEU A 102 -0.92 3.53 6.37
N ILE A 103 -0.83 4.78 6.81
CA ILE A 103 -0.74 5.94 5.92
C ILE A 103 0.56 5.96 5.11
N ILE A 104 1.65 5.37 5.62
CA ILE A 104 2.96 5.37 4.97
C ILE A 104 2.93 4.59 3.64
N PRO A 105 2.55 3.30 3.60
CA PRO A 105 2.43 2.58 2.34
C PRO A 105 1.36 3.19 1.43
N PHE A 106 0.29 3.79 1.99
CA PHE A 106 -0.73 4.47 1.21
C PHE A 106 -0.17 5.68 0.43
N ILE A 107 0.60 6.55 1.10
CA ILE A 107 1.26 7.70 0.47
C ILE A 107 2.30 7.23 -0.55
N ALA A 108 3.06 6.18 -0.24
CA ALA A 108 4.02 5.61 -1.18
C ALA A 108 3.35 5.16 -2.49
N LEU A 109 2.18 4.53 -2.42
CA LEU A 109 1.41 4.15 -3.61
C LEU A 109 0.86 5.35 -4.39
N ILE A 110 0.48 6.44 -3.70
CA ILE A 110 0.11 7.70 -4.36
C ILE A 110 1.32 8.27 -5.12
N ALA A 111 2.48 8.31 -4.49
CA ALA A 111 3.72 8.77 -5.11
C ALA A 111 4.06 7.90 -6.33
N ALA A 112 4.00 6.57 -6.21
CA ALA A 112 4.20 5.65 -7.33
C ALA A 112 3.27 6.01 -8.52
N ASN A 113 1.98 6.19 -8.26
CA ASN A 113 1.00 6.60 -9.27
C ASN A 113 1.31 7.95 -9.91
N PHE A 114 1.75 8.93 -9.11
CA PHE A 114 2.15 10.24 -9.61
C PHE A 114 3.32 10.15 -10.59
N PHE A 115 4.36 9.38 -10.25
CA PHE A 115 5.52 9.18 -11.13
C PHE A 115 5.15 8.42 -12.41
N ILE A 116 4.27 7.40 -12.33
CA ILE A 116 3.81 6.71 -13.54
C ILE A 116 3.05 7.67 -14.47
N ASN A 117 2.19 8.52 -13.90
CA ASN A 117 1.44 9.53 -14.68
C ASN A 117 2.36 10.56 -15.34
N LYS A 118 3.40 11.02 -14.63
CA LYS A 118 4.39 11.93 -15.18
C LYS A 118 5.10 11.31 -16.37
N ASP A 119 5.55 10.07 -16.23
CA ASP A 119 6.21 9.37 -17.31
C ASP A 119 5.29 9.10 -18.52
N GLU A 120 4.03 8.74 -18.29
CA GLU A 120 3.03 8.52 -19.35
C GLU A 120 2.80 9.81 -20.16
N LYS A 121 2.74 10.96 -19.48
CA LYS A 121 2.62 12.27 -20.13
C LYS A 121 3.82 12.58 -21.02
N LEU A 122 5.04 12.29 -20.55
CA LEU A 122 6.28 12.50 -21.31
C LEU A 122 6.32 11.67 -22.60
N VAL A 123 5.90 10.41 -22.53
CA VAL A 123 5.81 9.54 -23.72
C VAL A 123 4.79 10.09 -24.71
N LYS A 124 3.60 10.48 -24.23
CA LYS A 124 2.56 11.05 -25.10
C LYS A 124 2.94 12.39 -25.73
N SER A 125 3.69 13.24 -25.03
CA SER A 125 4.15 14.51 -25.60
C SER A 125 5.20 14.30 -26.70
N ALA A 126 6.09 13.32 -26.54
CA ALA A 126 7.06 12.98 -27.58
C ALA A 126 6.40 12.40 -28.83
N ASP A 127 5.34 11.61 -28.66
CA ASP A 127 4.60 10.99 -29.76
C ASP A 127 3.80 12.01 -30.60
N ARG A 128 3.38 13.14 -30.01
CA ARG A 128 2.66 14.21 -30.72
C ARG A 128 3.54 15.08 -31.62
N ILE A 129 4.86 15.02 -31.45
CA ILE A 129 5.83 15.82 -32.23
C ILE A 129 6.27 15.07 -33.51
N ARG A 130 6.04 13.75 -33.55
CA ARG A 130 6.19 12.93 -34.75
C ARG A 130 4.96 13.01 -35.64
#